data_AF-A0A1C5EIZ0-F1
#
_entry.id   AF-A0A1C5EIZ0-F1
#
_cell.length_a   1.000
_cell.length_b   1.000
_cell.length_c   1.000
_cell.angle_alpha   90.00
_cell.angle_beta   90.00
_cell.angle_gamma   90.00
#
_symmetry.space_group_name_H-M   'P 1'
#
loop_
_entity.id
_entity.type
_entity.pdbx_description
1 polymer ?
#
loop_
_entity_poly.entity_id
_entity_poly.type
_entity_poly.pdbx_seq_one_letter_code
_entity_poly.pdbx_strand_id
1 'polypeptide(L)' 'MNEPEGPRPDRPARPAPDALAALEEHGFPLSELTDEQRQVLRGLTPDEVFLLLDIKARLDEVGPEVQAHSEIAGGALF' A
#
# COMPACT_ATOMS: atom_id res chain seq x y z
N MET A 1 28.60 25.32 23.46
CA MET A 1 28.45 23.91 23.06
C MET A 1 27.10 23.80 22.39
N ASN A 2 27.07 23.57 21.08
CA ASN A 2 25.81 23.28 20.38
C ASN A 2 25.47 21.82 20.70
N GLU A 3 24.27 21.56 21.19
CA GLU A 3 23.76 20.19 21.34
C GLU A 3 23.63 19.55 19.96
N PRO A 4 23.98 18.26 19.78
CA PRO A 4 23.75 17.56 18.53
C PRO A 4 22.23 17.39 18.38
N GLU A 5 21.63 18.05 17.40
CA GLU A 5 20.26 17.73 16.98
C GLU A 5 20.20 16.22 16.69
N GLY A 6 19.46 15.48 17.52
CA GLY A 6 19.09 14.11 17.22
C GLY A 6 18.36 14.04 15.87
N PRO A 7 18.25 12.85 15.24
CA PRO A 7 17.54 12.69 13.98
C PRO A 7 16.14 13.30 14.14
N ARG A 8 15.88 14.38 13.39
CA ARG A 8 14.59 15.06 13.39
C ARG A 8 13.55 14.01 12.96
N PRO A 9 12.50 13.74 13.75
CA PRO A 9 11.46 12.82 13.33
C PRO A 9 10.89 13.29 12.00
N ASP A 10 10.75 12.33 11.11
CA ASP A 10 10.21 12.42 9.75
C ASP A 10 9.23 13.57 9.58
N ARG A 11 9.64 14.60 8.82
CA ARG A 11 8.65 15.50 8.22
C ARG A 11 7.68 14.57 7.48
N PRO A 12 6.34 14.66 7.70
CA PRO A 12 5.41 13.79 7.02
C PRO A 12 5.67 13.92 5.52
N ALA A 13 6.13 12.83 4.91
CA ALA A 13 6.38 12.80 3.47
C ALA A 13 5.05 13.13 2.78
N ARG A 14 5.13 13.96 1.74
CA ARG A 14 3.91 14.37 1.05
C ARG A 14 3.29 13.13 0.37
N PRO A 15 1.95 13.01 0.37
CA PRO A 15 1.29 11.96 -0.38
C PRO A 15 1.72 11.97 -1.85
N ALA A 16 1.79 10.79 -2.46
CA ALA A 16 2.03 10.67 -3.88
C ALA A 16 0.82 11.24 -4.65
N PRO A 17 1.02 12.18 -5.59
CA PRO A 17 -0.07 12.84 -6.29
C PRO A 17 -0.98 11.86 -7.05
N ASP A 18 -0.42 10.75 -7.53
CA ASP A 18 -1.10 9.76 -8.38
C ASP A 18 -1.11 8.35 -7.77
N ALA A 19 -1.11 8.24 -6.43
CA ALA A 19 -1.04 6.94 -5.73
C ALA A 19 -2.07 5.92 -6.23
N LEU A 20 -3.32 6.35 -6.44
CA LEU A 20 -4.37 5.46 -6.93
C LEU A 20 -4.13 5.01 -8.37
N ALA A 21 -3.70 5.90 -9.26
CA ALA A 21 -3.43 5.55 -10.64
C ALA A 21 -2.29 4.52 -10.75
N ALA A 22 -1.22 4.71 -9.96
CA ALA A 22 -0.12 3.75 -9.89
C ALA A 22 -0.59 2.38 -9.38
N LEU A 23 -1.39 2.35 -8.31
CA LEU A 23 -1.92 1.08 -7.79
C LEU A 23 -2.86 0.40 -8.80
N GLU A 24 -3.72 1.15 -9.49
CA GLU A 24 -4.64 0.61 -10.50
C GLU A 24 -3.90 0.02 -11.71
N GLU A 25 -2.85 0.70 -12.21
CA GLU A 25 -2.00 0.22 -13.31
C GLU A 25 -1.35 -1.13 -12.97
N HIS A 26 -1.01 -1.32 -11.69
CA HIS A 26 -0.47 -2.56 -11.18
C HIS A 26 -1.55 -3.59 -10.76
N GLY A 27 -2.82 -3.36 -11.07
CA GLY A 27 -3.89 -4.35 -10.89
C GLY A 27 -4.47 -4.43 -9.48
N PHE A 28 -4.30 -3.41 -8.65
CA PHE A 28 -5.03 -3.31 -7.38
C PHE A 28 -6.53 -3.05 -7.66
N PRO A 29 -7.48 -3.77 -7.02
CA PRO A 29 -8.91 -3.68 -7.32
C PRO A 29 -9.55 -2.44 -6.66
N LEU A 30 -9.21 -1.24 -7.11
CA LEU A 30 -9.70 0.01 -6.51
C LEU A 30 -11.21 0.20 -6.62
N SER A 31 -11.85 -0.44 -7.61
CA SER A 31 -13.29 -0.43 -7.82
C SER A 31 -14.07 -1.14 -6.71
N GLU A 32 -13.45 -2.10 -6.03
CA GLU A 32 -14.05 -2.89 -4.94
C GLU A 32 -13.92 -2.22 -3.57
N LEU A 33 -13.10 -1.17 -3.47
CA LEU A 33 -12.85 -0.45 -2.23
C LEU A 33 -13.93 0.59 -1.93
N THR A 34 -14.21 0.79 -0.64
CA THR A 34 -15.03 1.93 -0.18
C THR A 34 -14.28 3.25 -0.35
N ASP A 35 -15.00 4.36 -0.28
CA ASP A 35 -14.38 5.68 -0.41
C ASP A 35 -13.41 5.99 0.73
N GLU A 36 -13.67 5.49 1.94
CA GLU A 36 -12.77 5.60 3.09
C GLU A 36 -11.47 4.82 2.85
N GLN A 37 -11.56 3.62 2.29
CA GLN A 37 -10.38 2.81 1.96
C GLN A 37 -9.54 3.48 0.85
N ARG A 38 -10.20 4.02 -0.19
CA ARG A 38 -9.52 4.82 -1.23
C ARG A 38 -8.84 6.05 -0.62
N GLN A 39 -9.43 6.67 0.40
CA GLN A 39 -8.83 7.81 1.08
C GLN A 39 -7.54 7.45 1.83
N VAL A 40 -7.47 6.25 2.42
CA VAL A 40 -6.23 5.73 3.01
C VAL A 40 -5.15 5.60 1.94
N LEU A 41 -5.49 5.00 0.79
CA LEU A 41 -4.54 4.82 -0.31
C LEU A 41 -4.08 6.16 -0.93
N ARG A 42 -4.94 7.18 -0.95
CA ARG A 42 -4.54 8.56 -1.35
C ARG A 42 -3.56 9.21 -0.39
N GLY A 43 -3.51 8.75 0.86
CA GLY A 43 -2.58 9.25 1.87
C GLY A 43 -1.18 8.68 1.75
N LEU A 44 -0.99 7.63 0.94
CA LEU A 44 0.29 6.96 0.80
C LEU A 44 1.34 7.88 0.17
N THR A 45 2.52 7.81 0.75
CA THR A 45 3.73 8.47 0.27
C THR A 45 4.30 7.71 -0.93
N PRO A 46 5.17 8.35 -1.73
CA PRO A 46 5.83 7.67 -2.85
C PRO A 46 6.58 6.40 -2.43
N ASP A 47 7.24 6.41 -1.27
CA ASP A 47 8.00 5.26 -0.75
C ASP A 47 7.07 4.11 -0.35
N GLU A 48 5.92 4.41 0.26
CA GLU A 48 4.92 3.39 0.61
C GLU A 48 4.25 2.80 -0.63
N VAL A 49 3.95 3.64 -1.64
CA VAL A 49 3.45 3.14 -2.93
C VAL A 49 4.48 2.21 -3.56
N PHE A 50 5.75 2.62 -3.62
CA PHE A 50 6.83 1.78 -4.15
C PHE A 50 6.96 0.46 -3.39
N LEU A 51 6.88 0.49 -2.06
CA LEU A 51 6.94 -0.70 -1.24
C LEU A 51 5.78 -1.67 -1.51
N LEU A 52 4.54 -1.16 -1.65
CA LEU A 52 3.38 -2.00 -1.99
C LEU A 52 3.53 -2.66 -3.36
N LEU A 53 4.05 -1.91 -4.34
CA LEU A 53 4.31 -2.44 -5.69
C LEU A 53 5.42 -3.49 -5.69
N ASP A 54 6.51 -3.28 -4.93
CA ASP A 54 7.59 -4.26 -4.75
C ASP A 54 7.06 -5.56 -4.13
N ILE A 55 6.29 -5.45 -3.04
CA ILE A 55 5.67 -6.61 -2.40
C ILE A 55 4.77 -7.35 -3.38
N LYS A 56 3.94 -6.63 -4.15
CA LYS A 56 3.09 -7.24 -5.17
C LYS A 56 3.91 -8.00 -6.22
N ALA A 57 4.96 -7.38 -6.76
CA ALA A 57 5.80 -8.03 -7.76
C ALA A 57 6.41 -9.33 -7.22
N ARG A 58 6.92 -9.30 -5.98
CA ARG A 58 7.48 -10.48 -5.32
C ARG A 58 6.45 -11.58 -5.07
N LEU A 59 5.20 -11.21 -4.76
CA LEU A 59 4.08 -12.16 -4.63
C LEU A 59 3.69 -12.77 -5.98
N ASP A 60 3.71 -11.97 -7.06
CA ASP A 60 3.42 -12.45 -8.41
C ASP A 60 4.54 -13.41 -8.91
N GLU A 61 5.80 -13.16 -8.53
CA GLU A 61 6.97 -13.99 -8.88
C GLU A 61 6.97 -15.38 -8.23
N VAL A 62 6.48 -15.52 -7.00
CA VAL A 62 6.40 -16.82 -6.31
C VAL A 62 5.27 -17.72 -6.84
N GLY A 63 4.47 -17.23 -7.81
CA GLY A 63 3.42 -17.98 -8.47
C GLY A 63 2.18 -18.21 -7.58
N PRO A 64 1.10 -18.78 -8.14
CA PRO A 64 -0.14 -19.00 -7.40
C PRO A 64 0.04 -20.17 -6.43
N GLU A 65 0.64 -19.94 -5.26
CA GLU A 65 0.69 -20.94 -4.19
C GLU A 65 -0.69 -21.21 -3.55
N VAL A 66 -1.77 -20.59 -4.05
CA VAL A 66 -3.15 -20.87 -3.63
C VAL A 66 -3.84 -21.75 -4.66
N GLN A 67 -3.51 -23.04 -4.64
CA GLN A 67 -4.48 -24.09 -4.97
C GLN A 67 -5.70 -23.82 -4.08
N ALA A 68 -6.83 -23.46 -4.72
CA ALA A 68 -8.09 -23.09 -4.09
C ALA A 68 -8.37 -23.80 -2.75
N HIS A 69 -8.21 -23.07 -1.65
CA HIS A 69 -9.19 -23.16 -0.58
C HIS A 69 -10.25 -22.11 -0.89
N SER A 70 -11.21 -22.51 -1.71
CA SER A 70 -12.55 -21.95 -1.65
C SER A 70 -13.01 -22.04 -0.19
N GLU A 71 -13.64 -20.96 0.28
CA GLU A 71 -14.14 -20.76 1.65
C GLU A 71 -13.09 -20.27 2.65
N ILE A 72 -12.88 -18.94 2.74
CA ILE A 72 -13.52 -18.10 3.76
C ILE A 72 -13.56 -16.67 3.21
N ALA A 73 -14.73 -16.05 3.34
CA ALA A 73 -15.05 -14.70 2.94
C ALA A 73 -14.00 -13.68 3.42
N GLY A 74 -13.57 -12.83 2.49
CA GLY A 74 -13.13 -11.48 2.83
C GLY A 74 -14.28 -10.77 3.54
N GLY A 75 -14.21 -10.70 4.86
CA GLY A 75 -15.21 -10.07 5.70
C GLY A 75 -14.63 -9.94 7.10
N ALA A 76 -14.42 -8.70 7.52
CA ALA A 76 -13.93 -8.29 8.83
C ALA A 76 -14.46 -9.18 9.98
N LEU A 77 -13.57 -9.71 10.83
CA LEU A 77 -13.91 -10.33 12.10
C LEU A 77 -12.78 -10.10 13.12
N PHE A 78 -13.05 -9.16 14.04
CA PHE A 78 -12.69 -9.09 15.47
C PHE A 78 -11.22 -9.13 15.92
#